data_AF-A0A2T0B7K1-F1
#
_entry.id   AF-A0A2T0B7K1-F1
#
_cell.length_a   1.000
_cell.length_b   1.000
_cell.length_c   1.000
_cell.angle_alpha   90.00
_cell.angle_beta   90.00
_cell.angle_gamma   90.00
#
_symmetry.space_group_name_H-M   'P 1'
#
loop_
_entity.id
_entity.type
_entity.pdbx_description
1 polymer ?
#
loop_
_entity_poly.entity_id
_entity_poly.type
_entity_poly.pdbx_seq_one_letter_code
_entity_poly.pdbx_strand_id
1 'polypeptide(L)' 'MPIATIIQRDIKLKSKPTSGLQAYNLLIEAINEEVEELQTILSELSESEAKQCFIREWNPNIRSVSVHD' A
#
# COMPACT_ATOMS: atom_id res chain seq x y z
N MET A 1 -4.91 25.92 -16.13
CA MET A 1 -5.15 25.38 -14.78
C MET A 1 -4.57 23.98 -14.72
N PRO A 2 -3.79 23.59 -13.71
CA PRO A 2 -3.34 22.21 -13.60
C PRO A 2 -4.53 21.36 -13.19
N ILE A 3 -4.78 20.30 -13.94
CA ILE A 3 -5.75 19.27 -13.57
C ILE A 3 -5.13 18.59 -12.36
N ALA A 4 -5.65 18.86 -11.16
CA ALA A 4 -5.36 18.03 -10.01
C ALA A 4 -5.83 16.63 -10.39
N THR A 5 -4.90 15.73 -10.71
CA THR A 5 -5.19 14.31 -10.83
C THR A 5 -5.78 13.91 -9.49
N ILE A 6 -7.10 13.77 -9.43
CA ILE A 6 -7.79 13.41 -8.20
C ILE A 6 -7.37 11.98 -7.92
N ILE A 7 -6.42 11.83 -7.01
CA ILE A 7 -6.05 10.52 -6.46
C ILE A 7 -7.29 10.06 -5.70
N GLN A 8 -8.08 9.17 -6.33
CA GLN A 8 -9.23 8.53 -5.70
C GLN A 8 -8.76 7.22 -5.08
N ARG A 9 -8.45 7.27 -3.78
CA ARG A 9 -8.18 6.09 -2.96
C ARG A 9 -8.97 6.23 -1.67
N ASP A 10 -9.70 5.20 -1.30
CA ASP A 10 -10.41 5.14 -0.02
C ASP A 10 -9.41 4.88 1.10
N ILE A 11 -9.03 5.95 1.82
CA ILE A 11 -8.10 5.87 2.95
C ILE A 11 -8.90 5.92 4.24
N LYS A 12 -8.73 4.88 5.07
CA LYS A 12 -9.35 4.82 6.39
C LYS A 12 -8.48 5.58 7.39
N LEU A 13 -9.07 6.58 8.04
CA LEU A 13 -8.41 7.26 9.15
C LEU A 13 -8.41 6.35 10.39
N LYS A 14 -7.29 6.30 11.11
CA LYS A 14 -7.14 5.50 12.34
C LYS A 14 -8.14 5.83 13.44
N SER A 15 -8.61 7.07 13.47
CA SER A 15 -9.56 7.55 14.47
C SER A 15 -10.47 8.63 13.89
N LYS A 16 -11.57 8.92 14.61
CA LYS A 16 -12.50 9.96 14.21
C LYS A 16 -11.88 11.35 14.51
N PRO A 17 -11.61 12.19 13.50
CA PRO A 17 -11.09 13.53 13.74
C PRO A 17 -12.15 14.44 14.38
N THR A 18 -11.68 15.39 15.17
CA THR A 18 -12.48 16.45 15.80
C THR A 18 -12.35 17.81 15.11
N SER A 19 -11.36 17.95 14.20
CA SER A 19 -11.14 19.16 13.40
C SER A 19 -10.55 18.83 12.03
N GLY A 20 -10.62 19.79 11.10
CA GLY A 20 -10.05 19.63 9.75
C GLY A 20 -8.53 19.46 9.76
N LEU A 21 -7.82 20.17 10.64
CA LEU A 21 -6.37 20.00 10.79
C LEU A 21 -6.02 18.60 11.30
N GLN A 22 -6.78 18.09 12.27
CA GLN A 22 -6.58 16.72 12.77
C GLN A 22 -6.89 15.69 11.67
N ALA A 23 -7.94 15.89 10.88
CA ALA A 23 -8.27 15.00 9.76
C ALA A 23 -7.14 14.95 8.72
N TYR A 24 -6.56 16.10 8.38
CA TYR A 24 -5.43 16.19 7.45
C TYR A 24 -4.19 15.45 7.98
N ASN A 25 -3.86 15.65 9.26
CA ASN A 25 -2.71 14.96 9.88
C ASN A 25 -2.93 13.44 9.93
N LEU A 26 -4.13 12.98 10.29
CA LEU A 26 -4.48 11.55 10.27
C LEU A 26 -4.44 10.96 8.87
N LEU A 27 -4.80 11.73 7.84
CA LEU A 27 -4.69 11.30 6.44
C LEU A 27 -3.23 11.08 6.05
N ILE A 28 -2.35 12.03 6.36
CA ILE A 28 -0.90 11.89 6.11
C ILE A 28 -0.36 10.67 6.83
N GLU A 29 -0.71 10.49 8.12
CA GLU A 29 -0.24 9.36 8.92
C GLU A 29 -0.68 8.02 8.31
N ALA A 30 -1.96 7.90 7.93
CA ALA A 30 -2.49 6.69 7.32
C ALA A 30 -1.80 6.36 5.97
N ILE A 31 -1.52 7.37 5.15
CA ILE A 31 -0.81 7.17 3.88
C ILE A 31 0.64 6.74 4.12
N ASN A 32 1.34 7.38 5.06
CA ASN A 32 2.73 7.03 5.35
C ASN A 32 2.86 5.59 5.86
N GLU A 33 1.96 5.16 6.75
CA GLU A 33 1.94 3.78 7.23
C GLU A 33 1.68 2.78 6.09
N GLU A 34 0.70 3.05 5.21
CA GLU A 34 0.45 2.20 4.04
C GLU A 34 1.67 2.15 3.10
N VAL A 35 2.38 3.26 2.94
CA VAL A 35 3.62 3.31 2.15
C VAL A 35 4.73 2.49 2.81
N GLU A 36 4.90 2.57 4.13
CA GLU A 36 5.90 1.78 4.87
C GLU A 36 5.61 0.27 4.79
N GLU A 37 4.34 -0.14 4.92
CA GLU A 37 3.91 -1.53 4.73
C GLU A 37 4.24 -2.02 3.31
N LEU A 38 3.89 -1.24 2.28
CA LEU A 38 4.19 -1.59 0.90
C LEU A 38 5.70 -1.64 0.62
N GLN A 39 6.49 -0.75 1.23
CA GLN A 39 7.95 -0.78 1.13
C GLN A 39 8.55 -2.02 1.78
N THR A 40 8.01 -2.45 2.92
CA THR A 40 8.40 -3.68 3.61
C THR A 40 8.13 -4.90 2.72
N ILE A 41 6.92 -5.02 2.17
CA ILE A 41 6.55 -6.08 1.22
C ILE A 41 7.48 -6.08 0.00
N LEU A 42 7.80 -4.91 -0.54
CA LEU A 42 8.74 -4.80 -1.67
C LEU A 42 10.16 -5.27 -1.28
N SER A 43 10.61 -4.95 -0.07
CA SER A 43 11.90 -5.40 0.46
C SER A 43 11.95 -6.92 0.58
N GLU A 44 10.91 -7.54 1.14
CA GLU A 44 10.79 -9.00 1.26
C GLU A 44 10.72 -9.69 -0.09
N LEU A 45 9.95 -9.15 -1.04
CA LEU A 45 9.89 -9.66 -2.42
C LEU A 45 11.23 -9.55 -3.16
N SER A 46 12.09 -8.62 -2.73
CA SER A 46 13.44 -8.46 -3.28
C SER A 46 14.41 -9.52 -2.75
N GLU A 47 14.07 -10.22 -1.66
CA GLU A 47 14.81 -11.37 -1.18
C GLU A 47 14.62 -12.60 -2.09
N SER A 48 15.67 -13.42 -2.18
CA SER A 48 15.76 -14.43 -3.26
C SER A 48 14.72 -15.55 -3.18
N GLU A 49 14.23 -15.87 -1.98
CA GLU A 49 13.32 -17.01 -1.73
C GLU A 49 11.87 -16.69 -2.13
N ALA A 50 11.33 -15.55 -1.68
CA ALA A 50 9.99 -15.10 -2.05
C ALA A 50 9.84 -14.96 -3.57
N LYS A 51 10.84 -14.38 -4.23
CA LYS A 51 10.91 -14.28 -5.69
C LYS A 51 10.88 -15.65 -6.38
N GLN A 52 11.66 -16.62 -5.89
CA GLN A 52 11.70 -17.96 -6.47
C GLN A 52 10.38 -18.71 -6.29
N CYS A 53 9.76 -18.60 -5.11
CA CYS A 53 8.44 -19.17 -4.85
C CYS A 53 7.38 -18.62 -5.80
N PHE A 54 7.34 -17.28 -5.97
CA PHE A 54 6.43 -16.65 -6.92
C PHE A 54 6.62 -17.18 -8.34
N ILE A 55 7.87 -17.21 -8.85
CA ILE A 55 8.16 -17.68 -10.22
C ILE A 55 7.76 -19.14 -10.41
N ARG A 56 7.98 -19.99 -9.40
CA ARG A 56 7.64 -21.42 -9.44
C ARG A 56 6.14 -21.66 -9.50
N GLU A 57 5.36 -20.85 -8.80
CA GLU A 57 3.90 -21.03 -8.67
C GLU A 57 3.11 -20.20 -9.69
N TRP A 58 3.76 -19.25 -10.36
CA TRP A 58 3.15 -18.40 -11.36
C TRP A 58 2.63 -19.19 -12.57
N ASN A 59 1.44 -18.81 -13.04
CA ASN A 59 0.91 -19.24 -14.33
C ASN A 59 0.12 -18.09 -14.99
N PRO A 60 -0.16 -18.16 -16.31
CA PRO A 60 -0.73 -17.04 -17.07
C PRO A 60 -2.09 -16.52 -16.59
N ASN A 61 -2.81 -17.30 -15.78
CA ASN A 61 -4.12 -16.93 -15.26
C ASN A 61 -4.03 -16.22 -13.89
N ILE A 62 -2.86 -16.22 -13.25
CA ILE A 62 -2.64 -15.52 -11.99
C ILE A 62 -2.46 -14.03 -12.26
N ARG A 63 -3.45 -13.23 -11.86
CA ARG A 63 -3.42 -11.75 -11.92
C ARG A 63 -3.44 -11.07 -10.55
N SER A 64 -3.56 -11.85 -9.49
CA SER A 64 -3.53 -11.39 -8.10
C SER A 64 -2.75 -12.39 -7.29
N VAL A 65 -1.79 -11.91 -6.50
CA VAL A 65 -0.99 -12.74 -5.60
C VAL A 65 -1.00 -12.08 -4.23
N SER A 66 -1.26 -12.90 -3.22
CA SER A 66 -1.11 -12.51 -1.83
C SER A 66 0.33 -12.81 -1.41
N VAL A 67 1.02 -11.81 -0.89
CA VAL A 67 2.33 -11.99 -0.24
C VAL A 67 2.04 -12.29 1.22
N HIS A 68 2.65 -13.36 1.74
CA HIS A 68 2.57 -13.76 3.13
C HIS A 68 4.00 -13.69 3.70
N ASP A 69 4.12 -13.18 4.93
CA ASP A 69 5.34 -13.23 5.76
C ASP A 69 5.69 -14.70 6.09
#